data_AF-A0A534N8U7-F1
#
_entry.id   AF-A0A534N8U7-F1
#
_cell.length_a   1.000
_cell.length_b   1.000
_cell.length_c   1.000
_cell.angle_alpha   90.00
_cell.angle_beta   90.00
_cell.angle_gamma   90.00
#
_symmetry.space_group_name_H-M   'P 1'
#
loop_
_entity.id
_entity.type
_entity.pdbx_description
1 polymer ?
#
loop_
_entity_poly.entity_id
_entity_poly.type
_entity_poly.pdbx_seq_one_letter_code
_entity_poly.pdbx_strand_id
1 'polypeptide(L)' 'MNGFAVDPLNPKIMYVAMRDGLFKSADAGQTWKPLGQELKNLAAVTVNPKKVNETYAATAQGIIFKSSDSGTKWERQ' A
#
# COMPACT_ATOMS: atom_id res chain seq x y z
N MET A 1 1.09 11.10 -8.26
CA MET A 1 0.88 9.71 -7.83
C MET A 1 2.20 8.99 -8.04
N ASN A 2 2.71 8.33 -7.00
CA ASN A 2 4.00 7.63 -7.08
C ASN A 2 3.78 6.12 -7.31
N GLY A 3 2.61 5.59 -6.94
CA GLY A 3 2.23 4.22 -7.27
C GLY A 3 0.74 3.97 -7.11
N PHE A 4 0.22 2.98 -7.83
CA PHE A 4 -1.14 2.47 -7.73
C PHE A 4 -1.11 0.95 -7.81
N ALA A 5 -1.85 0.27 -6.94
CA ALA A 5 -1.97 -1.18 -6.95
C ALA A 5 -3.39 -1.61 -6.61
N VAL A 6 -3.84 -2.69 -7.22
CA VAL A 6 -5.14 -3.33 -6.96
C VAL A 6 -4.87 -4.75 -6.52
N ASP A 7 -5.58 -5.19 -5.48
CA ASP A 7 -5.50 -6.59 -5.06
C ASP A 7 -6.17 -7.48 -6.13
N PRO A 8 -5.42 -8.40 -6.77
CA PRO A 8 -5.96 -9.24 -7.83
C PRO A 8 -6.95 -10.30 -7.31
N LEU A 9 -6.92 -10.61 -6.02
CA LEU A 9 -7.84 -11.53 -5.36
C LEU A 9 -9.10 -10.82 -4.85
N ASN A 10 -9.03 -9.49 -4.64
CA ASN A 10 -10.18 -8.66 -4.29
C ASN A 10 -10.07 -7.26 -4.89
N PRO A 11 -10.62 -7.02 -6.10
CA PRO A 11 -10.48 -5.73 -6.79
C PRO A 11 -11.11 -4.52 -6.07
N LYS A 12 -11.89 -4.74 -5.01
CA LYS A 12 -12.38 -3.63 -4.16
C LYS A 12 -11.27 -3.02 -3.31
N ILE A 13 -10.20 -3.77 -3.06
CA ILE A 13 -9.03 -3.33 -2.32
C ILE A 13 -8.05 -2.68 -3.29
N MET A 14 -7.77 -1.41 -3.06
CA MET A 14 -6.87 -0.62 -3.89
C MET A 14 -5.94 0.21 -3.01
N TYR A 15 -4.75 0.48 -3.51
CA TYR A 15 -3.72 1.26 -2.82
C TYR A 15 -3.21 2.36 -3.74
N VAL A 16 -3.01 3.56 -3.19
CA VAL A 16 -2.38 4.68 -3.87
C VAL A 16 -1.27 5.24 -3.00
N ALA A 17 -0.05 5.23 -3.52
CA ALA A 17 1.07 5.96 -2.94
C ALA A 17 1.09 7.39 -3.48
N MET A 18 0.97 8.36 -2.58
CA MET A 18 1.09 9.79 -2.86
C MET A 18 2.33 10.34 -2.15
N ARG A 19 2.65 11.62 -2.44
CA ARG A 19 3.74 12.33 -1.77
C ARG A 19 3.57 12.31 -0.24
N ASP A 20 2.31 12.38 0.21
CA ASP A 20 1.96 12.64 1.60
C ASP A 20 1.68 11.36 2.40
N GLY A 21 1.66 10.21 1.72
CA GLY A 21 1.48 8.91 2.38
C GLY A 21 0.90 7.82 1.46
N LEU A 22 0.62 6.68 2.07
CA LEU A 22 -0.11 5.58 1.47
C LEU A 22 -1.60 5.67 1.82
N PHE A 23 -2.45 5.42 0.84
CA PHE A 23 -3.90 5.39 1.04
C PHE A 23 -4.46 4.07 0.54
N LYS A 24 -5.50 3.58 1.21
CA LYS A 24 -6.24 2.38 0.85
C LYS A 24 -7.71 2.67 0.66
N SER A 25 -8.27 2.10 -0.40
CA SER A 25 -9.70 1.92 -0.55
C SER A 25 -10.06 0.46 -0.31
N ALA A 26 -11.24 0.22 0.27
CA ALA A 26 -11.85 -1.09 0.43
C ALA A 26 -13.20 -1.20 -0.30
N ASP A 27 -13.54 -0.19 -1.09
CA ASP A 27 -14.84 -0.01 -1.74
C ASP A 27 -14.68 0.41 -3.21
N ALA A 28 -13.65 -0.11 -3.87
CA ALA A 28 -13.34 0.12 -5.28
C ALA A 28 -13.11 1.60 -5.64
N GLY A 29 -12.50 2.35 -4.73
CA GLY A 29 -12.08 3.74 -4.93
C GLY A 29 -13.11 4.79 -4.52
N GLN A 30 -14.25 4.41 -3.94
CA GLN A 30 -15.27 5.35 -3.46
C GLN A 30 -14.77 6.14 -2.23
N THR A 31 -14.09 5.48 -1.30
CA THR A 31 -13.46 6.12 -0.15
C THR A 31 -12.02 5.68 0.03
N TRP A 32 -11.19 6.57 0.58
CA TRP A 32 -9.76 6.36 0.78
C TRP A 32 -9.38 6.68 2.23
N LYS A 33 -8.68 5.76 2.88
CA LYS A 33 -8.18 5.91 4.25
C LYS A 33 -6.65 5.91 4.23
N PRO A 34 -6.00 6.84 4.96
CA PRO A 34 -4.54 6.82 5.08
C PRO A 34 -4.07 5.56 5.82
N LEU A 35 -2.92 5.03 5.43
CA LEU A 35 -2.26 3.89 6.04
C LEU A 35 -0.88 4.29 6.55
N GLY A 36 -0.62 4.07 7.85
CA GLY A 36 0.69 4.24 8.50
C GLY A 36 1.19 5.70 8.51
N GLN A 37 1.39 6.29 9.69
CA GLN A 37 1.97 7.64 9.76
C GLN A 37 3.47 7.67 9.40
N GLU A 38 4.12 6.51 9.52
CA GLU A 38 5.52 6.24 9.22
C GLU A 38 5.82 6.16 7.72
N LEU A 39 4.79 5.95 6.90
CA LEU A 39 4.94 5.76 5.45
C LEU A 39 4.97 7.10 4.71
N LYS A 40 6.14 7.74 4.73
CA LYS A 40 6.38 9.00 4.01
C LYS A 40 7.35 8.78 2.86
N ASN A 41 7.25 9.64 1.83
CA ASN A 41 8.14 9.60 0.67
C ASN A 41 8.16 8.25 -0.06
N LEU A 42 6.99 7.60 -0.15
CA LEU A 42 6.85 6.37 -0.90
C LEU A 42 7.01 6.63 -2.40
N ALA A 43 7.83 5.79 -3.03
CA ALA A 43 8.06 5.75 -4.47
C ALA A 43 7.24 4.66 -5.16
N ALA A 44 6.87 3.59 -4.46
CA ALA A 44 6.10 2.49 -5.03
C ALA A 44 5.24 1.78 -3.99
N VAL A 45 4.17 1.14 -4.47
CA VAL A 45 3.34 0.18 -3.73
C VAL A 45 3.02 -1.01 -4.64
N THR A 46 3.01 -2.22 -4.10
CA THR A 46 2.57 -3.43 -4.81
C THR A 46 1.88 -4.40 -3.85
N VAL A 47 1.04 -5.27 -4.40
CA VAL A 47 0.30 -6.31 -3.68
C VAL A 47 0.84 -7.68 -4.12
N ASN A 48 0.99 -8.62 -3.18
CA ASN A 48 1.38 -9.98 -3.53
C ASN A 48 0.20 -10.67 -4.24
N PRO A 49 0.34 -11.07 -5.52
CA PRO A 49 -0.76 -11.68 -6.26
C PRO A 49 -1.10 -13.11 -5.80
N LYS A 50 -0.22 -13.73 -4.99
CA LYS A 50 -0.37 -15.11 -4.49
C LYS A 50 -0.78 -15.17 -3.01
N LYS A 51 -0.66 -14.06 -2.28
CA LYS A 51 -0.90 -14.03 -0.84
C LYS A 51 -1.77 -12.84 -0.47
N VAL A 52 -3.00 -13.16 -0.09
CA VAL A 52 -4.01 -12.19 0.39
C VAL A 52 -3.39 -11.34 1.50
N ASN A 53 -3.70 -10.04 1.48
CA ASN A 53 -3.27 -9.05 2.47
C ASN A 53 -1.77 -8.77 2.56
N GLU A 54 -0.92 -9.46 1.80
CA GLU A 54 0.50 -9.15 1.78
C GLU A 54 0.78 -8.00 0.79
N THR A 55 1.30 -6.90 1.30
CA THR A 55 1.58 -5.69 0.52
C THR A 55 2.95 -5.14 0.84
N TYR A 56 3.55 -4.50 -0.15
CA TYR A 56 4.88 -3.92 -0.07
C TYR A 56 4.83 -2.47 -0.48
N ALA A 57 5.58 -1.64 0.24
CA ALA A 57 5.78 -0.23 -0.08
C ALA A 57 7.28 0.06 -0.04
N ALA A 58 7.75 0.90 -0.95
CA ALA A 58 9.17 1.26 -1.03
C ALA A 58 9.33 2.78 -1.06
N THR A 59 10.35 3.29 -0.38
CA THR A 59 10.77 4.70 -0.49
C THR A 59 11.74 4.88 -1.66
N ALA A 60 11.90 6.13 -2.12
CA ALA A 60 12.89 6.46 -3.15
C ALA A 60 14.35 6.16 -2.72
N GLN A 61 14.60 6.05 -1.41
CA GLN A 61 15.91 5.72 -0.82
C GLN A 61 16.14 4.21 -0.68
N GLY A 62 15.22 3.37 -1.17
CA GLY A 62 15.35 1.91 -1.15
C GLY A 62 14.94 1.25 0.17
N ILE A 63 14.26 1.95 1.08
CA ILE A 63 13.70 1.33 2.27
C ILE A 63 12.44 0.57 1.88
N ILE A 64 12.38 -0.71 2.24
CA ILE A 64 11.23 -1.58 1.97
C ILE A 64 10.44 -1.78 3.25
N PHE A 65 9.13 -1.58 3.15
CA PHE A 65 8.16 -1.92 4.17
C PHE A 65 7.28 -3.06 3.66
N LYS A 66 6.99 -4.00 4.56
CA LYS A 66 6.07 -5.10 4.33
C LYS A 66 4.91 -4.99 5.29
N SER A 67 3.71 -5.26 4.80
CA SER A 67 2.53 -5.51 5.62
C SER A 67 1.99 -6.89 5.28
N SER A 68 1.59 -7.64 6.31
CA SER A 68 0.89 -8.94 6.17
C SER A 68 -0.61 -8.83 6.48
N ASP A 69 -1.09 -7.62 6.80
CA ASP A 69 -2.46 -7.33 7.25
C ASP A 69 -3.09 -6.19 6.45
N SER A 70 -2.81 -6.20 5.13
CA SER A 70 -3.53 -5.37 4.17
C SER A 70 -3.24 -3.87 4.37
N GLY A 71 -2.06 -3.55 4.92
CA GLY A 71 -1.54 -2.20 5.17
C GLY A 71 -1.90 -1.60 6.53
N THR A 72 -2.43 -2.39 7.46
CA THR A 72 -2.80 -1.92 8.80
C THR A 72 -1.58 -1.72 9.70
N LYS A 73 -0.58 -2.60 9.55
CA LYS A 73 0.74 -2.51 10.19
C LYS A 73 1.84 -2.74 9.18
N TRP A 74 2.97 -2.07 9.40
CA TRP A 74 4.14 -2.13 8.53
C TRP A 74 5.39 -2.49 9.31
N GLU A 75 6.15 -3.41 8.75
CA GLU A 75 7.45 -3.84 9.25
C GLU A 75 8.51 -3.45 8.22
N ARG A 76 9.55 -2.75 8.67
CA ARG A 76 10.73 -2.50 7.85
C ARG A 76 11.44 -3.83 7.61
N GLN A 77 11.80 -4.10 6.36
CA GLN A 77 12.59 -5.26 5.96
C GLN A 77 14.10 -4.96 6.01
#